data_AF-A0A6L8ER18-F1
#
_entry.id   AF-A0A6L8ER18-F1
#
_cell.length_a   1.000
_cell.length_b   1.000
_cell.length_c   1.000
_cell.angle_alpha   90.00
_cell.angle_beta   90.00
_cell.angle_gamma   90.00
#
_symmetry.space_group_name_H-M   'P 1'
#
loop_
_entity.id
_entity.type
_entity.pdbx_description
1 polymer ?
#
loop_
_entity_poly.entity_id
_entity_poly.type
_entity_poly.pdbx_seq_one_letter_code
_entity_poly.pdbx_strand_id
1 'polypeptide(L)'
;MEFTVNLTTEQIIDFIQQIPPEEKIAVLTKLAEEAHAEHAEQIRYGEAKVRKVCAARGLDWDAMTEEERIDFIDDLVHEDRECSQ
;
A
#
# COMPACT_ATOMS: atom_id res chain seq x y z
N MET A 1 27.86 -4.39 25.70
CA MET A 1 26.58 -4.28 26.43
C MET A 1 25.58 -3.82 25.39
N GLU A 2 24.70 -4.72 24.95
CA GLU A 2 23.66 -4.40 23.97
C GLU A 2 22.42 -4.00 24.77
N PHE A 3 22.02 -2.72 24.69
CA PHE A 3 20.89 -2.20 25.44
C PHE A 3 19.70 -2.11 24.48
N THR A 4 18.79 -3.07 24.56
CA THR A 4 17.57 -3.07 23.75
C THR A 4 16.52 -2.25 24.47
N VAL A 5 16.13 -1.10 23.89
CA VAL A 5 15.04 -0.27 24.41
C VAL A 5 13.77 -0.64 23.63
N ASN A 6 12.76 -1.16 24.32
CA ASN A 6 11.43 -1.36 23.75
C ASN A 6 10.60 -0.10 23.99
N LEU A 7 10.36 0.68 22.94
CA LEU A 7 9.49 1.85 22.99
C LEU A 7 8.10 1.49 22.44
N THR A 8 7.05 1.94 23.11
CA THR A 8 5.69 1.89 22.57
C THR A 8 5.49 3.01 21.56
N THR A 9 4.50 2.86 20.67
CA THR A 9 4.12 3.91 19.71
C THR A 9 3.76 5.22 20.42
N GLU A 10 3.06 5.14 21.56
CA GLU A 10 2.72 6.30 22.38
C GLU A 10 3.96 7.04 22.88
N GLN A 11 4.97 6.32 23.37
CA GLN A 11 6.23 6.93 23.82
C GLN A 11 6.99 7.60 22.67
N ILE A 12 6.95 7.02 21.47
CA ILE A 12 7.54 7.62 20.27
C ILE A 12 6.83 8.92 19.91
N ILE A 13 5.49 8.94 19.95
CA ILE A 13 4.68 10.14 19.71
C ILE A 13 5.02 11.23 20.73
N ASP A 14 5.10 10.87 22.02
CA ASP A 14 5.44 11.82 23.08
C ASP A 14 6.82 12.43 22.89
N PHE A 15 7.81 11.67 22.40
CA PHE A 15 9.13 12.21 22.06
C PHE A 15 9.09 13.14 20.84
N ILE A 16 8.36 12.77 19.79
CA ILE A 16 8.17 13.62 18.60
C ILE A 16 7.42 14.91 18.97
N GLN A 17 6.57 14.91 19.99
CA GLN A 17 5.92 16.14 20.44
C GLN A 17 6.88 17.11 21.16
N GLN A 18 8.00 16.63 21.69
CA GLN A 18 8.96 17.43 22.46
C GLN A 18 10.06 18.09 21.62
N ILE A 19 10.27 17.66 20.39
CA ILE A 19 11.28 18.24 19.49
C ILE A 19 10.82 19.60 18.91
N PRO A 20 11.74 20.44 18.39
CA PRO A 20 11.40 21.71 17.75
C PRO A 20 10.51 21.55 16.50
N PRO A 21 9.68 22.55 16.14
CA PRO A 21 8.77 22.47 15.00
C PRO A 21 9.45 22.11 13.66
N GLU A 22 10.64 22.63 13.40
CA GLU A 22 11.42 22.35 12.20
C GLU A 22 11.80 20.87 12.08
N GLU A 23 12.15 20.24 13.21
CA GLU A 23 12.48 18.82 13.28
C GLU A 23 11.23 17.95 13.16
N LYS A 24 10.07 18.41 13.68
CA LYS A 24 8.79 17.71 13.45
C LYS A 24 8.43 17.64 11.98
N ILE A 25 8.68 18.73 11.24
CA ILE A 25 8.44 18.77 9.79
C ILE A 25 9.35 17.75 9.09
N ALA A 26 10.63 17.69 9.45
CA ALA A 26 11.56 16.70 8.89
C ALA A 26 11.11 15.25 9.16
N VAL A 27 10.69 14.95 10.40
CA VAL A 27 10.13 13.63 10.76
C VAL A 27 8.88 13.30 9.94
N LEU A 28 7.95 14.25 9.84
CA LEU A 28 6.71 14.07 9.07
C LEU A 28 6.99 13.82 7.59
N THR A 29 7.88 14.60 6.97
CA THR A 29 8.26 14.42 5.56
C THR A 29 8.82 13.03 5.32
N LYS A 30 9.73 12.56 6.18
CA LYS A 30 10.32 11.23 6.03
C LYS A 30 9.29 10.11 6.20
N LEU A 31 8.40 10.20 7.19
CA LEU A 31 7.32 9.23 7.37
C LEU A 31 6.36 9.21 6.18
N ALA A 32 6.08 10.36 5.58
CA ALA A 32 5.26 10.45 4.37
C ALA A 32 5.96 9.79 3.18
N GLU A 33 7.26 10.04 2.96
CA GLU A 33 8.05 9.39 1.91
C GLU A 33 8.08 7.87 2.05
N GLU A 34 8.28 7.36 3.28
CA GLU A 34 8.25 5.93 3.58
C GLU A 34 6.87 5.33 3.30
N ALA A 35 5.79 5.96 3.76
CA ALA A 35 4.42 5.52 3.49
C ALA A 35 4.11 5.51 1.98
N HIS A 36 4.60 6.51 1.23
CA HIS A 36 4.45 6.54 -0.23
C HIS A 36 5.26 5.46 -0.93
N ALA A 37 6.48 5.16 -0.45
CA ALA A 37 7.31 4.10 -1.00
C ALA A 37 6.67 2.71 -0.78
N GLU A 38 6.18 2.45 0.43
CA GLU A 38 5.42 1.23 0.77
C GLU A 38 4.15 1.12 -0.06
N HIS A 39 3.40 2.22 -0.20
CA HIS A 39 2.18 2.23 -1.03
C HIS A 39 2.48 1.95 -2.51
N ALA A 40 3.54 2.54 -3.07
CA ALA A 40 3.97 2.26 -4.43
C ALA A 40 4.43 0.80 -4.61
N GLU A 41 5.08 0.22 -3.61
CA GLU A 41 5.44 -1.20 -3.61
C GLU A 41 4.22 -2.11 -3.53
N GLN A 42 3.24 -1.78 -2.70
CA GLN A 42 1.97 -2.48 -2.59
C GLN A 42 1.19 -2.44 -3.91
N ILE A 43 1.13 -1.28 -4.58
CA ILE A 43 0.52 -1.15 -5.92
C ILE A 43 1.25 -2.04 -6.92
N ARG A 44 2.59 -1.96 -7.00
CA ARG A 44 3.38 -2.81 -7.92
C ARG A 44 3.15 -4.30 -7.66
N TYR A 45 3.10 -4.69 -6.39
CA TYR A 45 2.83 -6.07 -6.00
C TYR A 45 1.42 -6.51 -6.41
N GLY A 46 0.41 -5.68 -6.16
CA GLY A 46 -0.97 -5.89 -6.57
C GLY A 46 -1.10 -6.06 -8.08
N GLU A 47 -0.57 -5.12 -8.85
CA GLU A 47 -0.56 -5.20 -10.31
C GLU A 47 0.15 -6.47 -10.83
N ALA A 48 1.29 -6.86 -10.23
CA ALA A 48 2.00 -8.06 -10.63
C ALA A 48 1.17 -9.34 -10.40
N LYS A 49 0.30 -9.35 -9.39
CA LYS A 49 -0.66 -10.45 -9.17
C LYS A 49 -1.76 -10.41 -10.22
N VAL A 50 -2.33 -9.25 -10.47
CA VAL A 50 -3.41 -9.06 -11.46
C VAL A 50 -2.94 -9.47 -12.86
N ARG A 51 -1.73 -9.06 -13.30
CA ARG A 51 -1.13 -9.50 -14.57
C ARG A 51 -1.11 -11.02 -14.72
N LYS A 52 -0.80 -11.75 -13.64
CA LYS A 52 -0.80 -13.22 -13.66
C LYS A 52 -2.20 -13.80 -13.84
N VAL A 53 -3.21 -13.21 -13.21
CA VAL A 53 -4.61 -13.63 -13.35
C VAL A 53 -5.12 -13.32 -14.76
N CYS A 54 -4.85 -12.13 -15.30
CA CYS A 54 -5.16 -11.78 -16.69
C CYS A 54 -4.54 -12.78 -17.67
N ALA A 55 -3.24 -13.04 -17.54
CA ALA A 55 -2.54 -13.98 -18.41
C ALA A 55 -3.10 -15.41 -18.32
N ALA A 56 -3.47 -15.86 -17.11
CA ALA A 56 -4.15 -17.15 -16.93
C ALA A 56 -5.53 -17.23 -17.61
N ARG A 57 -6.17 -16.08 -17.85
CA ARG A 57 -7.45 -15.94 -18.57
C ARG A 57 -7.27 -15.57 -20.04
N GLY A 58 -6.03 -15.54 -20.56
CA GLY A 58 -5.73 -15.17 -21.94
C GLY A 58 -5.85 -13.68 -22.25
N LEU A 59 -5.87 -12.83 -21.23
CA LEU A 59 -5.92 -11.38 -21.33
C LEU A 59 -4.53 -10.76 -21.12
N ASP A 60 -4.27 -9.62 -21.77
CA ASP A 60 -3.04 -8.84 -21.61
C ASP A 60 -3.34 -7.52 -20.88
N TRP A 61 -3.00 -7.48 -19.59
CA TRP A 61 -3.19 -6.32 -18.72
C TRP A 61 -2.55 -5.04 -19.26
N ASP A 62 -1.37 -5.14 -19.89
CA ASP A 62 -0.63 -3.96 -20.35
C ASP A 62 -1.21 -3.42 -21.67
N ALA A 63 -1.96 -4.24 -22.42
CA ALA A 63 -2.71 -3.84 -23.62
C ALA A 63 -4.13 -3.30 -23.32
N MET A 64 -4.68 -3.58 -22.13
CA MET A 64 -6.01 -3.10 -21.72
C MET A 64 -6.02 -1.59 -21.45
N THR A 65 -7.14 -0.96 -21.80
CA THR A 65 -7.50 0.40 -21.40
C THR A 65 -7.77 0.49 -19.90
N GLU A 66 -7.81 1.71 -19.37
CA GLU A 66 -8.13 1.93 -17.95
C GLU A 66 -9.53 1.41 -17.58
N GLU A 67 -10.53 1.63 -18.44
CA GLU A 67 -11.90 1.15 -18.25
C GLU A 67 -11.96 -0.38 -18.18
N GLU A 68 -11.33 -1.08 -19.14
CA GLU A 68 -11.25 -2.55 -19.14
C GLU A 68 -10.54 -3.11 -17.90
N ARG A 69 -9.50 -2.40 -17.40
CA ARG A 69 -8.80 -2.79 -16.17
C ARG A 69 -9.70 -2.65 -14.95
N ILE A 70 -10.49 -1.57 -14.87
CA ILE A 70 -11.44 -1.35 -13.78
C ILE A 70 -12.49 -2.45 -13.78
N ASP A 71 -13.10 -2.72 -14.93
CA ASP A 71 -14.12 -3.77 -15.08
C ASP A 71 -13.57 -5.14 -14.68
N PHE A 72 -12.35 -5.48 -15.12
CA PHE A 72 -11.71 -6.74 -14.75
C PHE A 72 -11.45 -6.87 -13.24
N ILE A 73 -11.02 -5.79 -12.59
CA ILE A 73 -10.82 -5.79 -11.14
C ILE A 73 -12.16 -5.91 -10.40
N ASP A 74 -13.20 -5.23 -10.89
CA ASP A 74 -14.53 -5.32 -10.32
C ASP A 74 -15.04 -6.77 -10.39
N ASP A 75 -14.99 -7.40 -11.55
CA ASP A 75 -15.34 -8.81 -11.72
C ASP A 75 -14.53 -9.70 -10.76
N LEU A 76 -13.21 -9.54 -10.72
CA LEU A 76 -12.32 -10.34 -9.89
C LEU A 76 -12.63 -10.22 -8.38
N VAL A 77 -13.01 -9.04 -7.90
CA VAL A 77 -13.35 -8.80 -6.49
C VAL A 77 -14.73 -9.36 -6.14
N HIS A 78 -15.62 -9.48 -7.12
CA HIS A 78 -17.00 -9.94 -6.93
C HIS A 78 -17.21 -11.43 -7.28
N GLU A 79 -16.22 -12.13 -7.84
CA GLU A 79 -16.30 -13.55 -8.24
C GLU A 79 -16.75 -14.51 -7.14
N ASP A 80 -16.29 -14.34 -5.90
CA ASP A 80 -16.62 -15.22 -4.76
C ASP A 80 -17.80 -14.69 -3.92
N ARG A 81 -18.39 -13.55 -4.29
CA ARG A 81 -19.63 -13.12 -3.65
C ARG A 81 -20.75 -13.99 -4.19
N GLU A 82 -21.22 -14.96 -3.40
CA GLU A 82 -22.50 -15.59 -3.66
C GLU A 82 -23.52 -14.46 -3.85
N CYS A 83 -24.02 -14.29 -5.08
CA CYS A 83 -25.20 -13.48 -5.31
C CYS A 83 -26.32 -14.11 -4.49
N SER A 84 -26.55 -13.58 -3.29
CA SER A 84 -27.79 -13.81 -2.55
C SER A 84 -28.90 -13.15 -3.37
N GLN A 85 -29.42 -13.91 -4.35
CA GLN A 85 -30.67 -13.61 -5.05
C GLN A 85 -31.87 -13.86 -4.14
#